data_AF-A0A359BB72-F1
#
_entry.id   AF-A0A359BB72-F1
#
_cell.length_a   1.000
_cell.length_b   1.000
_cell.length_c   1.000
_cell.angle_alpha   90.00
_cell.angle_beta   90.00
_cell.angle_gamma   90.00
#
_symmetry.space_group_name_H-M   'P 1'
#
loop_
_entity.id
_entity.type
_entity.pdbx_description
1 polymer ?
#
loop_
_entity_poly.entity_id
_entity_poly.type
_entity_poly.pdbx_seq_one_letter_code
_entity_poly.pdbx_strand_id
1 'polypeptide(L)' 'MKIALIITKSISKFVRNALDTISITRKLKPAGVEVFFEKEGLWTLDSKSELTLTIMALIVQEESSLPTIVENK' A
#
# COMPACT_ATOMS: atom_id res chain seq x y z
N MET A 1 13.42 -11.32 -17.11
CA MET A 1 12.72 -10.32 -16.27
C MET A 1 12.97 -10.69 -14.82
N LYS A 2 13.50 -9.78 -13.98
CA LYS A 2 13.78 -10.04 -12.57
C LYS A 2 12.69 -9.37 -11.74
N ILE A 3 11.90 -10.17 -11.03
CA ILE A 3 10.92 -9.69 -10.07
C ILE A 3 11.58 -9.77 -8.70
N ALA A 4 11.44 -8.72 -7.89
CA ALA A 4 11.89 -8.73 -6.50
C ALA A 4 10.67 -8.92 -5.60
N LEU A 5 10.82 -9.74 -4.55
CA LEU A 5 9.77 -10.02 -3.58
C LEU A 5 10.18 -9.51 -2.20
N ILE A 6 9.35 -8.67 -1.61
CA ILE A 6 9.42 -8.25 -0.21
C ILE A 6 8.35 -9.05 0.55
N ILE A 7 8.75 -9.72 1.63
CA ILE A 7 7.83 -10.42 2.52
C ILE A 7 7.82 -9.67 3.85
N THR A 8 6.62 -9.36 4.35
CA THR A 8 6.44 -8.71 5.63
C THR A 8 5.29 -9.35 6.40
N LYS A 9 5.41 -9.33 7.73
CA LYS A 9 4.45 -10.04 8.59
C LYS A 9 3.07 -9.40 8.56
N SER A 10 3.00 -8.07 8.41
CA SER A 10 1.73 -7.34 8.33
C SER A 10 1.90 -5.99 7.65
N ILE A 11 0.80 -5.40 7.19
CA ILE A 11 0.79 -4.04 6.65
C ILE A 11 1.34 -3.04 7.68
N SER A 12 0.94 -3.18 8.95
CA SER A 12 1.40 -2.32 10.05
C SER A 12 2.91 -2.37 10.33
N LYS A 13 3.60 -3.43 9.90
CA LYS A 13 5.06 -3.56 10.01
C LYS A 13 5.81 -3.06 8.78
N PHE A 14 5.09 -2.84 7.68
CA PHE A 14 5.66 -2.34 6.43
C PHE A 14 5.80 -0.82 6.45
N VAL A 15 4.75 -0.11 6.92
CA VAL A 15 4.78 1.36 7.03
C VAL A 15 3.97 1.83 8.24
N ARG A 16 4.33 3.00 8.77
CA ARG A 16 3.66 3.61 9.94
C ARG A 16 2.34 4.29 9.59
N ASN A 17 2.09 4.57 8.32
CA ASN A 17 0.90 5.24 7.82
C ASN A 17 0.29 4.42 6.65
N ALA A 18 -1.04 4.32 6.65
CA ALA A 18 -1.79 3.66 5.61
C ALA A 18 -1.71 4.38 4.25
N LEU A 19 -1.66 5.73 4.23
CA LEU A 19 -1.43 6.51 3.00
C LEU A 19 -0.07 6.15 2.36
N ASP A 20 0.96 6.08 3.19
CA ASP A 20 2.30 5.72 2.72
C ASP A 20 2.35 4.28 2.20
N THR A 21 1.62 3.35 2.84
CA THR A 21 1.49 1.98 2.35
C THR A 21 0.92 1.93 0.92
N ILE A 22 -0.15 2.69 0.66
CA ILE A 22 -0.78 2.77 -0.66
C ILE A 22 0.19 3.37 -1.69
N SER A 23 0.83 4.49 -1.34
CA SER A 23 1.77 5.20 -2.21
C SER A 23 2.99 4.35 -2.57
N ILE A 24 3.62 3.70 -1.58
CA ILE A 24 4.81 2.85 -1.77
C ILE A 24 4.45 1.64 -2.61
N THR A 25 3.34 0.96 -2.32
CA THR A 25 2.91 -0.23 -3.07
C THR A 25 2.68 0.09 -4.55
N ARG A 26 2.04 1.23 -4.85
CA ARG A 26 1.83 1.70 -6.23
C ARG A 26 3.13 2.05 -6.95
N LYS A 27 4.14 2.56 -6.24
CA LYS A 27 5.48 2.84 -6.81
C LYS A 27 6.29 1.57 -7.08
N LEU A 28 6.14 0.54 -6.24
CA LEU A 28 6.85 -0.74 -6.37
C LEU A 28 6.33 -1.59 -7.53
N LYS A 29 5.03 -1.50 -7.84
CA LYS A 29 4.38 -2.24 -8.92
C LYS A 29 5.04 -2.07 -10.30
N PRO A 30 5.24 -0.85 -10.86
CA PRO A 30 5.92 -0.68 -12.15
C PRO A 30 7.42 -1.05 -12.10
N ALA A 31 8.02 -1.06 -10.91
CA ALA A 31 9.41 -1.52 -10.73
C ALA A 31 9.54 -3.06 -10.71
N GLY A 32 8.44 -3.80 -10.86
CA GLY A 32 8.44 -5.26 -10.77
C GLY A 32 8.78 -5.77 -9.37
N VAL A 33 8.47 -4.97 -8.34
CA VAL A 33 8.66 -5.34 -6.94
C VAL A 33 7.31 -5.66 -6.32
N GLU A 34 7.17 -6.88 -5.84
CA GLU A 34 5.97 -7.36 -5.15
C GLU A 34 6.17 -7.32 -3.64
N VAL A 35 5.09 -7.04 -2.92
CA VAL A 35 5.02 -7.18 -1.47
C VAL A 35 3.97 -8.23 -1.12
N PHE A 36 4.34 -9.19 -0.28
CA PHE A 36 3.42 -10.14 0.33
C PHE A 36 3.25 -9.84 1.82
N PHE A 37 2.01 -9.57 2.22
CA PHE A 37 1.62 -9.33 3.61
C PHE A 37 1.03 -10.61 4.20
N GLU A 38 1.79 -11.29 5.06
CA GLU A 38 1.44 -12.64 5.53
C GLU A 38 0.13 -12.69 6.32
N LYS A 39 -0.09 -11.74 7.24
CA LYS A 39 -1.30 -11.73 8.09
C LYS A 39 -2.56 -11.39 7.32
N GLU A 40 -2.44 -10.50 6.34
CA GLU A 40 -3.54 -10.04 5.50
C GLU A 40 -3.79 -10.98 4.30
N GLY A 41 -2.87 -11.92 4.03
CA GLY A 41 -2.95 -12.81 2.88
C GLY A 41 -2.92 -12.05 1.55
N LEU A 42 -2.29 -10.88 1.52
CA LEU A 42 -2.37 -9.92 0.42
C LEU A 42 -1.09 -9.92 -0.41
N TRP A 43 -1.23 -10.22 -1.70
CA TRP A 43 -0.21 -10.06 -2.72
C TRP A 43 -0.45 -8.76 -3.48
N THR A 44 0.55 -7.89 -3.57
CA THR A 44 0.35 -6.56 -4.18
C THR A 44 0.38 -6.54 -5.71
N LEU A 45 0.85 -7.60 -6.39
CA LEU A 45 0.76 -7.68 -7.85
C LEU A 45 -0.47 -8.46 -8.35
N ASP A 46 -1.25 -9.09 -7.47
CA ASP A 46 -2.52 -9.72 -7.88
C ASP A 46 -3.51 -8.65 -8.37
N SER A 47 -4.31 -8.99 -9.38
CA SER A 47 -5.46 -8.22 -9.86
C SER A 47 -6.39 -7.72 -8.75
N LYS A 48 -6.55 -8.49 -7.66
CA LYS A 48 -7.37 -8.13 -6.49
C LYS A 48 -6.73 -7.03 -5.63
N SER A 49 -5.42 -6.82 -5.73
CA SER A 49 -4.70 -5.86 -4.90
C SER A 49 -5.12 -4.42 -5.13
N GLU A 50 -5.48 -4.05 -6.36
CA GLU A 50 -5.95 -2.71 -6.69
C GLU A 50 -7.27 -2.38 -5.99
N LEU A 51 -8.19 -3.35 -5.92
CA LEU A 51 -9.45 -3.18 -5.20
C LEU A 51 -9.19 -3.04 -3.71
N THR A 52 -8.31 -3.88 -3.13
CA THR A 52 -7.92 -3.77 -1.72
C THR A 52 -7.28 -2.42 -1.41
N LEU A 53 -6.32 -1.96 -2.22
CA LEU A 53 -5.68 -0.65 -2.05
C LEU A 53 -6.67 0.51 -2.20
N THR A 54 -7.65 0.38 -3.08
CA THR A 54 -8.71 1.38 -3.27
C THR A 54 -9.62 1.45 -2.04
N ILE A 55 -10.07 0.32 -1.51
CA ILE A 55 -10.87 0.27 -0.28
C ILE A 55 -10.08 0.84 0.90
N MET A 56 -8.81 0.47 1.04
CA MET A 56 -7.94 1.05 2.08
C MET A 56 -7.82 2.57 1.93
N ALA A 57 -7.69 3.09 0.71
CA ALA A 57 -7.63 4.53 0.48
C ALA A 57 -8.92 5.24 0.91
N LEU A 58 -10.09 4.64 0.65
CA LEU A 58 -11.39 5.18 1.06
C LEU A 58 -11.52 5.23 2.58
N ILE A 59 -11.20 4.13 3.28
CA ILE A 59 -11.24 4.08 4.75
C ILE A 59 -10.31 5.13 5.35
N VAL A 60 -9.09 5.25 4.81
CA VAL A 60 -8.11 6.22 5.30
C VAL A 60 -8.56 7.66 5.05
N GLN A 61 -9.23 7.91 3.92
CA GLN A 61 -9.83 9.22 3.63
C GLN A 61 -10.98 9.55 4.59
N GLU A 62 -11.83 8.59 4.91
CA GLU A 62 -12.96 8.76 5.85
C GLU A 62 -12.48 9.00 7.30
N GLU A 63 -11.48 8.24 7.76
CA GLU A 63 -10.92 8.37 9.11
C GLU A 63 -10.06 9.63 9.28
N SER A 64 -9.45 10.13 8.19
CA SER A 64 -8.68 11.37 8.19
C SER A 64 -9.61 12.59 8.12
N SER A 65 -10.17 13.02 9.26
CA SER A 65 -10.96 14.26 9.37
C SER A 65 -10.15 15.56 9.17
N LEU A 66 -8.92 15.50 8.67
CA LEU A 66 -8.15 16.65 8.19
C LEU A 66 -7.92 16.48 6.69
N PRO A 67 -8.38 17.41 5.83
CA PRO A 67 -7.89 17.46 4.48
C PRO A 67 -6.38 17.75 4.57
N THR A 68 -5.55 16.92 3.95
CA THR A 68 -4.13 17.21 3.77
C THR A 68 -3.98 18.47 2.89
N ILE A 69 -4.09 19.65 3.49
CA ILE A 69 -3.56 20.91 2.98
C ILE A 69 -2.29 21.22 3.76
N VAL A 70 -1.26 20.39 3.59
CA VAL A 70 0.17 20.72 3.72
C VAL A 70 0.86 19.57 2.99
N GLU A 71 1.57 19.72 1.88
CA GLU A 71 2.63 20.70 1.62
C GLU A 71 2.57 21.20 0.16
N ASN A 72 2.36 22.51 0.02
CA ASN A 72 3.01 23.28 -1.04
C ASN A 72 4.22 23.94 -0.40
N LYS A 73 5.42 23.54 -0.83
CA LYS A 73 6.53 24.48 -1.02
C LYS A 73 7.46 23.98 -2.12
#